data_AF-A0A2C6M895-F1
#
_entry.id   AF-A0A2C6M895-F1
#
_cell.length_a   1.000
_cell.length_b   1.000
_cell.length_c   1.000
_cell.angle_alpha   90.00
_cell.angle_beta   90.00
_cell.angle_gamma   90.00
#
_symmetry.space_group_name_H-M   'P 1'
#
loop_
_entity.id
_entity.type
_entity.pdbx_description
1 polymer ?
#
loop_
_entity_poly.entity_id
_entity_poly.type
_entity_poly.pdbx_seq_one_letter_code
_entity_poly.pdbx_strand_id
1 'polypeptide(L)'
;MKTWYVEDAGGGCQAFGEVVVLVCEETGEVYSARVPVTWTNKLGWEELVCHLMTDLMDKAKVSRDDQFFVCSGNIFHTYHKWLSDQGYNWQTHKMDGLAHDAAENEFHRMVVEAGFPANIKLADRDYRSFYTEIEKWVSCNPGRKQKYWKDREVRKKPAQPRYVLKSTMGRVRNCHQCNQKIPPFSPAVELKYRKDGRKLRYFFHPECCPVKPLKSQLDQLEVAWKGGKLTGILVPCQEQVHCTVCGRPVEPGEKTFYAYEEDHLVCGHPSCFAKTRSGSGIC
;
A
#
# COMPACT_ATOMS: atom_id res chain seq x y z
N MET A 1 5.90 -22.98 -25.78
CA MET A 1 5.50 -21.82 -24.96
C MET A 1 4.23 -22.22 -24.25
N LYS A 2 4.29 -22.34 -22.93
CA LYS A 2 3.13 -22.62 -22.08
C LYS A 2 2.65 -21.31 -21.45
N THR A 3 1.39 -21.30 -21.05
CA THR A 3 0.81 -20.23 -20.22
C THR A 3 0.64 -20.71 -18.79
N TRP A 4 1.27 -20.03 -17.84
CA TRP A 4 1.24 -20.36 -16.42
C TRP A 4 0.43 -19.34 -15.62
N TYR A 5 -0.40 -19.83 -14.72
CA TYR A 5 -1.27 -19.06 -13.84
C TYR A 5 -0.82 -19.25 -12.39
N VAL A 6 -0.67 -18.15 -11.66
CA VAL A 6 -0.21 -18.11 -10.27
C VAL A 6 -1.27 -17.50 -9.38
N GLU A 7 -1.76 -18.29 -8.41
CA GLU A 7 -2.79 -17.89 -7.47
C GLU A 7 -2.46 -18.34 -6.04
N ASP A 8 -3.08 -17.70 -5.06
CA ASP A 8 -3.05 -18.06 -3.64
C ASP A 8 -4.45 -18.32 -3.05
N ALA A 9 -4.47 -19.02 -1.92
CA ALA A 9 -5.66 -19.18 -1.10
C ALA A 9 -5.32 -19.16 0.39
N GLY A 10 -6.30 -18.73 1.21
CA GLY A 10 -6.16 -18.75 2.67
C GLY A 10 -5.55 -17.49 3.28
N GLY A 11 -5.21 -16.47 2.49
CA GLY A 11 -4.66 -15.20 2.98
C GLY A 11 -5.57 -14.52 4.01
N GLY A 12 -6.89 -14.58 3.81
CA GLY A 12 -7.89 -14.01 4.72
C GLY A 12 -8.18 -14.81 5.99
N CYS A 13 -7.72 -16.06 6.09
CA CYS A 13 -7.92 -16.90 7.26
C CYS A 13 -6.79 -16.69 8.29
N GLN A 14 -7.11 -16.55 9.57
CA GLN A 14 -6.09 -16.46 10.63
C GLN A 14 -5.48 -17.82 11.00
N ALA A 15 -6.17 -18.89 10.65
CA ALA A 15 -5.71 -20.26 10.82
C ALA A 15 -5.15 -20.81 9.50
N PHE A 16 -4.18 -21.72 9.65
CA PHE A 16 -3.38 -22.32 8.58
C PHE A 16 -2.54 -21.29 7.81
N GLY A 17 -1.54 -21.74 7.07
CA GLY A 17 -0.83 -20.83 6.18
C GLY A 17 -1.57 -20.65 4.85
N GLU A 18 -1.08 -19.77 4.01
CA GLU A 18 -1.56 -19.66 2.64
C GLU A 18 -1.12 -20.87 1.83
N VAL A 19 -1.85 -21.15 0.77
CA VAL A 19 -1.41 -22.01 -0.31
C VAL A 19 -1.07 -21.12 -1.49
N VAL A 20 -0.04 -21.48 -2.24
CA VAL A 20 0.26 -20.90 -3.55
C VAL A 20 0.30 -22.00 -4.60
N VAL A 21 -0.17 -21.70 -5.80
CA VAL A 21 -0.22 -22.65 -6.92
C VAL A 21 0.41 -22.06 -8.18
N LEU A 22 0.93 -22.95 -9.02
CA LEU A 22 1.39 -22.70 -10.38
C LEU A 22 0.69 -23.69 -11.29
N VAL A 23 -0.12 -23.19 -12.22
CA VAL A 23 -1.03 -24.01 -13.04
C VAL A 23 -0.82 -23.71 -14.52
N CYS A 24 -0.78 -24.73 -15.37
CA CYS A 24 -0.87 -24.56 -16.81
C CYS A 24 -2.22 -25.13 -17.27
N GLU A 25 -3.19 -24.25 -17.54
CA GLU A 25 -4.55 -24.67 -17.88
C GLU A 25 -4.62 -25.45 -19.21
N GLU A 26 -3.74 -25.14 -20.15
CA GLU A 26 -3.63 -25.83 -21.44
C GLU A 26 -3.30 -27.32 -21.28
N THR A 27 -2.51 -27.66 -20.26
CA THR A 27 -2.01 -29.02 -20.01
C THR A 27 -2.67 -29.70 -18.81
N GLY A 28 -3.35 -28.93 -17.96
CA GLY A 28 -3.89 -29.39 -16.68
C GLY A 28 -2.82 -29.62 -15.60
N GLU A 29 -1.57 -29.22 -15.83
CA GLU A 29 -0.50 -29.35 -14.83
C GLU A 29 -0.75 -28.42 -13.64
N VAL A 30 -0.71 -28.96 -12.43
CA VAL A 30 -0.93 -28.23 -11.18
C VAL A 30 0.20 -28.51 -10.21
N TYR A 31 0.87 -27.45 -9.78
CA TYR A 31 1.90 -27.49 -8.74
C TYR A 31 1.47 -26.61 -7.58
N SER A 32 1.69 -27.05 -6.35
CA SER A 32 1.28 -26.30 -5.16
C SER A 32 2.34 -26.34 -4.06
N ALA A 33 2.35 -25.29 -3.24
CA ALA A 33 3.14 -25.19 -2.02
C ALA A 33 2.29 -24.58 -0.90
N ARG A 34 2.60 -24.99 0.33
CA ARG A 34 1.96 -24.47 1.55
C ARG A 34 2.94 -23.52 2.24
N VAL A 35 2.53 -22.27 2.43
CA VAL A 35 3.25 -21.32 3.28
C VAL A 35 3.11 -21.82 4.72
N PRO A 36 4.19 -21.98 5.49
CA PRO A 36 4.08 -22.43 6.87
C PRO A 36 3.42 -21.35 7.76
N VAL A 37 2.78 -21.76 8.84
CA VAL A 37 2.13 -20.82 9.80
C VAL A 37 3.14 -19.93 10.53
N THR A 38 4.36 -20.43 10.72
CA THR A 38 5.53 -19.74 11.30
C THR A 38 6.82 -20.27 10.66
N TRP A 39 7.92 -19.50 10.71
CA TRP A 39 9.23 -19.88 10.20
C TRP A 39 10.36 -19.10 10.91
N THR A 40 11.59 -19.60 10.86
CA THR A 40 12.73 -19.04 11.61
C THR A 40 13.85 -18.48 10.72
N ASN A 41 13.83 -18.76 9.42
CA ASN A 41 14.69 -18.05 8.48
C ASN A 41 14.20 -16.59 8.44
N LYS A 42 15.08 -15.61 8.63
CA LYS A 42 14.70 -14.19 8.79
C LYS A 42 14.08 -13.55 7.53
N LEU A 43 13.59 -14.37 6.59
CA LEU A 43 12.88 -13.97 5.40
C LEU A 43 11.56 -13.29 5.77
N GLY A 44 11.27 -12.21 5.07
CA GLY A 44 9.93 -11.64 5.02
C GLY A 44 8.95 -12.61 4.37
N TRP A 45 7.67 -12.44 4.68
CA TRP A 45 6.59 -13.28 4.14
C TRP A 45 6.56 -13.33 2.60
N GLU A 46 6.73 -12.18 1.92
CA GLU A 46 6.76 -12.14 0.45
C GLU A 46 8.02 -12.79 -0.14
N GLU A 47 9.16 -12.74 0.58
CA GLU A 47 10.40 -13.40 0.15
C GLU A 47 10.28 -14.91 0.26
N LEU A 48 9.70 -15.41 1.35
CA LEU A 48 9.40 -16.83 1.52
C LEU A 48 8.47 -17.32 0.41
N VAL A 49 7.42 -16.56 0.07
CA VAL A 49 6.51 -16.93 -1.02
C VAL A 49 7.23 -16.90 -2.36
N CYS A 50 8.08 -15.91 -2.60
CA CYS A 50 8.90 -15.86 -3.81
C CYS A 50 9.75 -17.14 -3.95
N HIS A 51 10.41 -17.59 -2.88
CA HIS A 51 11.19 -18.84 -2.91
C HIS A 51 10.32 -20.07 -3.19
N LEU A 52 9.16 -20.17 -2.56
CA LEU A 52 8.23 -21.28 -2.83
C LEU A 52 7.78 -21.27 -4.30
N MET A 53 7.49 -20.11 -4.86
CA MET A 53 7.10 -19.98 -6.26
C MET A 53 8.24 -20.36 -7.21
N THR A 54 9.47 -19.95 -6.93
CA THR A 54 10.63 -20.36 -7.74
C THR A 54 10.87 -21.87 -7.67
N ASP A 55 10.65 -22.49 -6.50
CA ASP A 55 10.74 -23.95 -6.38
C ASP A 55 9.64 -24.66 -7.20
N LEU A 56 8.43 -24.08 -7.29
CA LEU A 56 7.37 -24.60 -8.16
C LEU A 56 7.72 -24.45 -9.64
N MET A 57 8.30 -23.31 -10.02
CA MET A 57 8.78 -23.07 -11.39
C MET A 57 9.84 -24.11 -11.80
N ASP A 58 10.80 -24.40 -10.92
CA ASP A 58 11.84 -25.40 -11.17
C ASP A 58 11.25 -26.81 -11.34
N LYS A 59 10.28 -27.18 -10.50
CA LYS A 59 9.56 -28.48 -10.61
C LYS A 59 8.75 -28.59 -11.90
N ALA A 60 8.14 -27.49 -12.32
CA ALA A 60 7.39 -27.39 -13.56
C ALA A 60 8.28 -27.28 -14.81
N LYS A 61 9.60 -27.11 -14.62
CA LYS A 61 10.59 -26.90 -15.69
C LYS A 61 10.17 -25.78 -16.63
N VAL A 62 9.70 -24.68 -16.06
CA VAL A 62 9.22 -23.52 -16.84
C VAL A 62 10.37 -22.92 -17.65
N SER A 63 10.03 -22.41 -18.84
CA SER A 63 10.98 -21.66 -19.68
C SER A 63 10.84 -20.16 -19.44
N ARG A 64 11.90 -19.40 -19.75
CA ARG A 64 11.83 -17.92 -19.84
C ARG A 64 10.92 -17.43 -20.96
N ASP A 65 10.71 -18.27 -21.98
CA ASP A 65 9.82 -17.98 -23.09
C ASP A 65 8.33 -18.20 -22.75
N ASP A 66 8.02 -18.82 -21.61
CA ASP A 66 6.64 -19.04 -21.18
C ASP A 66 5.98 -17.73 -20.72
N GLN A 67 4.65 -17.67 -20.84
CA GLN A 67 3.86 -16.55 -20.35
C GLN A 67 3.40 -16.83 -18.92
N PHE A 68 3.49 -15.81 -18.04
CA PHE A 68 2.95 -15.87 -16.69
C PHE A 68 1.81 -14.88 -16.49
N PHE A 69 0.70 -15.37 -15.95
CA PHE A 69 -0.38 -14.58 -15.38
C PHE A 69 -0.34 -14.74 -13.87
N VAL A 70 -0.16 -13.63 -13.14
CA VAL A 70 0.02 -13.67 -11.68
C VAL A 70 -1.08 -12.87 -11.01
N CYS A 71 -1.66 -13.41 -9.93
CA CYS A 71 -2.64 -12.69 -9.13
C CYS A 71 -2.04 -11.36 -8.61
N SER A 72 -2.89 -10.33 -8.51
CA SER A 72 -2.50 -9.01 -7.96
C SER A 72 -2.37 -9.01 -6.43
N GLY A 73 -2.49 -10.16 -5.77
CA GLY A 73 -2.37 -10.30 -4.33
C GLY A 73 -1.03 -9.77 -3.81
N ASN A 74 -1.08 -9.03 -2.69
CA ASN A 74 0.11 -8.44 -2.06
C ASN A 74 1.19 -9.47 -1.70
N ILE A 75 0.81 -10.74 -1.56
CA ILE A 75 1.71 -11.85 -1.27
C ILE A 75 2.75 -12.05 -2.38
N PHE A 76 2.40 -11.70 -3.62
CA PHE A 76 3.22 -11.91 -4.81
C PHE A 76 4.09 -10.70 -5.20
N HIS A 77 4.08 -9.58 -4.47
CA HIS A 77 4.83 -8.38 -4.90
C HIS A 77 6.34 -8.62 -5.08
N THR A 78 6.97 -9.34 -4.15
CA THR A 78 8.39 -9.70 -4.29
C THR A 78 8.61 -10.64 -5.48
N TYR A 79 7.67 -11.56 -5.73
CA TYR A 79 7.70 -12.46 -6.89
C TYR A 79 7.50 -11.72 -8.23
N HIS A 80 6.60 -10.74 -8.30
CA HIS A 80 6.42 -9.85 -9.45
C HIS A 80 7.72 -9.14 -9.82
N LYS A 81 8.40 -8.59 -8.80
CA LYS A 81 9.70 -7.96 -8.98
C LYS A 81 10.74 -8.97 -9.47
N TRP A 82 10.79 -10.15 -8.86
CA TRP A 82 11.73 -11.20 -9.24
C TRP A 82 11.54 -11.65 -10.70
N LEU A 83 10.30 -11.89 -11.15
CA LEU A 83 10.01 -12.24 -12.54
C LEU A 83 10.51 -11.16 -13.51
N SER A 84 10.28 -9.89 -13.18
CA SER A 84 10.77 -8.75 -13.97
C SER A 84 12.29 -8.70 -14.03
N ASP A 85 12.95 -8.82 -12.88
CA ASP A 85 14.41 -8.75 -12.75
C ASP A 85 15.09 -9.93 -13.48
N GLN A 86 14.43 -11.09 -13.54
CA GLN A 86 14.91 -12.28 -14.25
C GLN A 86 14.54 -12.30 -15.75
N GLY A 87 13.75 -11.35 -16.23
CA GLY A 87 13.36 -11.23 -17.63
C GLY A 87 12.31 -12.24 -18.09
N TYR A 88 11.43 -12.71 -17.19
CA TYR A 88 10.26 -13.51 -17.58
C TYR A 88 9.18 -12.63 -18.18
N ASN A 89 8.41 -13.18 -19.13
CA ASN A 89 7.23 -12.52 -19.67
C ASN A 89 6.03 -12.75 -18.73
N TRP A 90 5.59 -11.69 -18.03
CA TRP A 90 4.51 -11.79 -17.06
C TRP A 90 3.61 -10.55 -17.02
N GLN A 91 2.38 -10.74 -16.56
CA GLN A 91 1.46 -9.65 -16.24
C GLN A 91 0.51 -10.04 -15.10
N THR A 92 -0.09 -9.03 -14.46
CA THR A 92 -1.13 -9.27 -13.46
C THR A 92 -2.43 -9.72 -14.12
N HIS A 93 -3.11 -10.68 -13.51
CA HIS A 93 -4.41 -11.16 -13.96
C HIS A 93 -5.34 -11.37 -12.77
N LYS A 94 -6.64 -11.21 -13.00
CA LYS A 94 -7.66 -11.63 -12.03
C LYS A 94 -7.90 -13.11 -12.27
N MET A 95 -7.57 -13.97 -11.31
CA MET A 95 -7.76 -15.40 -11.53
C MET A 95 -9.21 -15.81 -11.37
N ASP A 96 -9.57 -16.73 -12.24
CA ASP A 96 -10.75 -17.56 -12.23
C ASP A 96 -10.33 -18.96 -12.73
N GLY A 97 -11.30 -19.82 -13.02
CA GLY A 97 -11.03 -21.12 -13.63
C GLY A 97 -10.17 -22.06 -12.78
N LEU A 98 -9.31 -22.82 -13.46
CA LEU A 98 -8.61 -23.97 -12.87
C LEU A 98 -7.59 -23.54 -11.82
N ALA A 99 -6.87 -22.44 -12.06
CA ALA A 99 -5.88 -21.94 -11.11
C ALA A 99 -6.52 -21.55 -9.77
N HIS A 100 -7.68 -20.89 -9.84
CA HIS A 100 -8.45 -20.53 -8.67
C HIS A 100 -8.96 -21.77 -7.91
N ASP A 101 -9.60 -22.69 -8.63
CA ASP A 101 -10.13 -23.92 -8.04
C ASP A 101 -9.01 -24.77 -7.42
N ALA A 102 -7.84 -24.83 -8.05
CA ALA A 102 -6.68 -25.55 -7.54
C ALA A 102 -6.19 -24.96 -6.20
N ALA A 103 -6.08 -23.64 -6.09
CA ALA A 103 -5.66 -22.98 -4.86
C ALA A 103 -6.67 -23.23 -3.72
N GLU A 104 -7.97 -23.06 -3.98
CA GLU A 104 -9.02 -23.27 -2.99
C GLU A 104 -9.13 -24.71 -2.53
N ASN A 105 -9.06 -25.67 -3.47
CA ASN A 105 -9.11 -27.09 -3.15
C ASN A 105 -7.89 -27.54 -2.35
N GLU A 106 -6.69 -27.03 -2.67
CA GLU A 106 -5.49 -27.33 -1.90
C GLU A 106 -5.56 -26.74 -0.48
N PHE A 107 -6.08 -25.52 -0.32
CA PHE A 107 -6.29 -24.94 1.00
C PHE A 107 -7.31 -25.76 1.80
N HIS A 108 -8.45 -26.12 1.19
CA HIS A 108 -9.43 -26.97 1.84
C HIS A 108 -8.84 -28.33 2.22
N ARG A 109 -8.07 -28.95 1.33
CA ARG A 109 -7.40 -30.24 1.58
C ARG A 109 -6.45 -30.17 2.77
N MET A 110 -5.62 -29.13 2.85
CA MET A 110 -4.73 -28.89 4.00
C MET A 110 -5.51 -28.79 5.32
N VAL A 111 -6.65 -28.12 5.32
CA VAL A 111 -7.50 -27.93 6.51
C VAL A 111 -8.19 -29.24 6.90
N VAL A 112 -8.66 -30.02 5.93
CA VAL A 112 -9.26 -31.36 6.16
C VAL A 112 -8.23 -32.36 6.66
N GLU A 113 -7.01 -32.37 6.11
CA GLU A 113 -5.89 -33.20 6.58
C GLU A 113 -5.56 -32.94 8.06
N ALA A 114 -5.84 -31.72 8.56
CA ALA A 114 -5.68 -31.37 9.96
C ALA A 114 -6.85 -31.80 10.87
N GLY A 115 -7.93 -32.34 10.30
CA GLY A 115 -9.11 -32.86 11.00
C GLY A 115 -10.37 -31.99 10.91
N PHE A 116 -10.39 -30.98 10.05
CA PHE A 116 -11.60 -30.19 9.81
C PHE A 116 -12.66 -31.01 9.03
N PRO A 117 -13.97 -30.86 9.30
CA PRO A 117 -15.00 -31.63 8.61
C PRO A 117 -15.02 -31.40 7.09
N ALA A 118 -14.81 -32.46 6.30
CA ALA A 118 -14.72 -32.40 4.83
C ALA A 118 -16.02 -31.97 4.12
N ASN A 119 -17.17 -32.07 4.80
CA ASN A 119 -18.46 -31.62 4.28
C ASN A 119 -18.65 -30.10 4.38
N ILE A 120 -17.83 -29.40 5.17
CA ILE A 120 -17.86 -27.94 5.26
C ILE A 120 -16.88 -27.40 4.21
N LYS A 121 -17.42 -26.86 3.12
CA LYS A 121 -16.65 -26.35 1.97
C LYS A 121 -16.96 -24.87 1.73
N LEU A 122 -16.08 -24.21 1.01
CA LEU A 122 -16.38 -22.90 0.46
C LEU A 122 -17.55 -23.04 -0.54
N ALA A 123 -18.59 -22.24 -0.37
CA ALA A 123 -19.76 -22.18 -1.24
C ALA A 123 -19.98 -20.74 -1.70
N ASP A 124 -20.32 -20.55 -2.97
CA ASP A 124 -20.65 -19.25 -3.57
C ASP A 124 -19.64 -18.13 -3.28
N ARG A 125 -18.35 -18.50 -3.15
CA ARG A 125 -17.26 -17.58 -2.78
C ARG A 125 -17.49 -16.85 -1.44
N ASP A 126 -18.28 -17.41 -0.51
CA ASP A 126 -18.47 -16.88 0.84
C ASP A 126 -17.28 -17.23 1.75
N TYR A 127 -16.14 -16.59 1.47
CA TYR A 127 -14.90 -16.75 2.24
C TYR A 127 -15.08 -16.38 3.69
N ARG A 128 -15.94 -15.40 3.99
CA ARG A 128 -16.12 -14.89 5.35
C ARG A 128 -16.69 -15.99 6.24
N SER A 129 -17.78 -16.62 5.83
CA SER A 129 -18.41 -17.69 6.60
C SER A 129 -17.49 -18.90 6.69
N PHE A 130 -16.89 -19.31 5.55
CA PHE A 130 -15.99 -20.46 5.51
C PHE A 130 -14.77 -20.30 6.45
N TYR A 131 -14.07 -19.16 6.38
CA TYR A 131 -12.93 -18.89 7.27
C TYR A 131 -13.35 -18.75 8.72
N THR A 132 -14.53 -18.18 8.99
CA THR A 132 -15.06 -18.10 10.36
C THR A 132 -15.25 -19.49 10.97
N GLU A 133 -15.76 -20.47 10.21
CA GLU A 133 -15.92 -21.84 10.71
C GLU A 133 -14.58 -22.53 10.97
N ILE A 134 -13.58 -22.33 10.10
CA ILE A 134 -12.22 -22.84 10.31
C ILE A 134 -11.59 -22.21 11.56
N GLU A 135 -11.66 -20.88 11.70
CA GLU A 135 -11.09 -20.15 12.83
C GLU A 135 -11.75 -20.56 14.15
N LYS A 136 -13.09 -20.72 14.18
CA LYS A 136 -13.81 -21.27 15.33
C LYS A 136 -13.31 -22.67 15.67
N TRP A 137 -13.24 -23.56 14.69
CA TRP A 137 -12.77 -24.94 14.88
C TRP A 137 -11.33 -25.00 15.38
N VAL A 138 -10.41 -24.14 14.91
CA VAL A 138 -9.05 -24.09 15.44
C VAL A 138 -9.03 -23.50 16.86
N SER A 139 -9.78 -22.42 17.10
CA SER A 139 -9.73 -21.67 18.36
C SER A 139 -10.36 -22.41 19.55
N CYS A 140 -11.31 -23.33 19.32
CA CYS A 140 -11.95 -24.10 20.39
C CYS A 140 -11.08 -25.24 20.96
N ASN A 141 -9.86 -25.43 20.45
CA ASN A 141 -8.88 -26.35 21.02
C ASN A 141 -7.50 -25.69 21.13
N PRO A 142 -6.92 -25.56 22.35
CA PRO A 142 -5.64 -24.89 22.55
C PRO A 142 -4.48 -25.50 21.74
N GLY A 143 -4.43 -26.83 21.59
CA GLY A 143 -3.38 -27.51 20.82
C GLY A 143 -3.49 -27.22 19.32
N ARG A 144 -4.70 -27.24 18.76
CA ARG A 144 -4.95 -26.81 17.37
C ARG A 144 -4.56 -25.35 17.16
N LYS A 145 -4.96 -24.48 18.09
CA LYS A 145 -4.61 -23.05 18.02
C LYS A 145 -3.10 -22.84 18.04
N GLN A 146 -2.36 -23.47 18.94
CA GLN A 146 -0.91 -23.35 18.97
C GLN A 146 -0.25 -23.82 17.66
N LYS A 147 -0.78 -24.89 17.06
CA LYS A 147 -0.20 -25.50 15.86
C LYS A 147 -0.57 -24.81 14.55
N TYR A 148 -1.80 -24.31 14.42
CA TYR A 148 -2.35 -23.85 13.14
C TYR A 148 -2.59 -22.35 13.09
N TRP A 149 -2.49 -21.61 14.20
CA TRP A 149 -2.68 -20.16 14.16
C TRP A 149 -1.49 -19.46 13.53
N LYS A 150 -1.73 -18.57 12.56
CA LYS A 150 -0.66 -17.81 11.89
C LYS A 150 0.12 -16.98 12.91
N ASP A 151 1.44 -17.11 12.87
CA ASP A 151 2.35 -16.29 13.67
C ASP A 151 2.45 -14.88 13.08
N ARG A 152 1.81 -13.93 13.76
CA ARG A 152 1.75 -12.55 13.29
C ARG A 152 3.11 -11.85 13.32
N GLU A 153 4.08 -12.29 14.13
CA GLU A 153 5.36 -11.60 14.22
C GLU A 153 6.20 -11.82 12.97
N VAL A 154 6.35 -13.06 12.53
CA VAL A 154 7.12 -13.39 11.30
C VAL A 154 6.41 -12.94 10.02
N ARG A 155 5.09 -12.78 10.09
CA ARG A 155 4.23 -12.31 8.97
C ARG A 155 4.12 -10.79 8.89
N LYS A 156 4.62 -10.03 9.87
CA LYS A 156 4.60 -8.56 9.80
C LYS A 156 5.55 -8.09 8.69
N LYS A 157 5.03 -7.27 7.78
CA LYS A 157 5.90 -6.49 6.89
C LYS A 157 6.83 -5.63 7.76
N PRO A 158 8.12 -5.52 7.42
CA PRO A 158 9.05 -4.64 8.11
C PRO A 158 8.44 -3.24 8.18
N ALA A 159 8.54 -2.60 9.36
CA ALA A 159 8.06 -1.23 9.53
C ALA A 159 8.93 -0.29 8.69
N GLN A 160 8.54 -0.05 7.45
CA GLN A 160 9.26 0.88 6.59
C GLN A 160 8.86 2.32 6.95
N PRO A 161 9.84 3.20 7.22
CA PRO A 161 9.57 4.62 7.41
C PRO A 161 9.01 5.21 6.13
N ARG A 162 7.80 5.77 6.19
CA ARG A 162 7.17 6.42 5.04
C ARG A 162 7.30 7.93 5.16
N TYR A 163 8.02 8.52 4.21
CA TYR A 163 8.19 9.97 4.07
C TYR A 163 7.20 10.49 3.03
N VAL A 164 6.28 11.35 3.45
CA VAL A 164 5.22 11.89 2.58
C VAL A 164 5.28 13.41 2.58
N LEU A 165 5.43 14.01 1.40
CA LEU A 165 5.33 15.46 1.23
C LEU A 165 3.86 15.90 1.26
N LYS A 166 3.54 16.85 2.14
CA LYS A 166 2.18 17.36 2.36
C LYS A 166 2.19 18.76 2.99
N SER A 167 1.01 19.33 3.19
CA SER A 167 0.82 20.58 3.94
C SER A 167 0.78 20.33 5.45
N THR A 168 1.29 21.29 6.23
CA THR A 168 1.09 21.37 7.68
C THR A 168 -0.34 21.74 8.09
N MET A 169 -1.17 22.23 7.15
CA MET A 169 -2.50 22.81 7.38
C MET A 169 -2.42 23.93 8.44
N GLY A 170 -3.49 24.27 9.16
CA GLY A 170 -3.48 25.33 10.18
C GLY A 170 -2.64 25.05 11.44
N ARG A 171 -1.63 24.18 11.39
CA ARG A 171 -0.80 23.83 12.57
C ARG A 171 0.68 24.08 12.32
N VAL A 172 1.30 24.84 13.22
CA VAL A 172 2.77 24.93 13.32
C VAL A 172 3.34 23.55 13.66
N ARG A 173 4.44 23.18 13.02
CA ARG A 173 5.23 21.98 13.35
C ARG A 173 6.67 22.37 13.66
N ASN A 174 7.41 21.48 14.32
CA ASN A 174 8.85 21.64 14.49
C ASN A 174 9.55 20.65 13.57
N CYS A 175 10.56 21.12 12.85
CA CYS A 175 11.40 20.27 12.03
C CYS A 175 12.29 19.40 12.92
N HIS A 176 12.29 18.10 12.69
CA HIS A 176 13.05 17.15 13.51
C HIS A 176 14.56 17.25 13.29
N GLN A 177 14.99 17.79 12.14
CA GLN A 177 16.41 17.92 11.79
C GLN A 177 17.03 19.23 12.30
N CYS A 178 16.43 20.38 11.97
CA CYS A 178 17.00 21.69 12.32
C CYS A 178 16.36 22.32 13.57
N ASN A 179 15.33 21.68 14.13
CA ASN A 179 14.54 22.16 15.27
C ASN A 179 13.84 23.51 15.08
N GLN A 180 13.84 24.06 13.86
CA GLN A 180 13.11 25.29 13.51
C GLN A 180 11.63 25.02 13.25
N LYS A 181 10.81 26.07 13.39
CA LYS A 181 9.38 26.00 13.12
C LYS A 181 9.13 25.83 11.62
N ILE A 182 8.15 24.99 11.31
CA ILE A 182 7.51 24.89 10.00
C ILE A 182 6.15 25.59 10.14
N PRO A 183 5.93 26.72 9.46
CA PRO A 183 4.70 27.48 9.57
C PRO A 183 3.46 26.67 9.16
N PRO A 184 2.25 27.08 9.59
CA PRO A 184 1.00 26.51 9.09
C PRO A 184 0.88 26.75 7.58
N PHE A 185 0.19 25.87 6.87
CA PHE A 185 0.01 25.92 5.42
C PHE A 185 1.32 25.93 4.61
N SER A 186 2.40 25.39 5.18
CA SER A 186 3.67 25.24 4.49
C SER A 186 3.89 23.79 4.03
N PRO A 187 4.68 23.57 2.96
CA PRO A 187 5.18 22.25 2.60
C PRO A 187 5.99 21.64 3.75
N ALA A 188 5.71 20.38 4.08
CA ALA A 188 6.46 19.60 5.06
C ALA A 188 6.51 18.13 4.68
N VAL A 189 7.60 17.46 5.01
CA VAL A 189 7.70 16.00 4.90
C VAL A 189 7.31 15.37 6.23
N GLU A 190 6.23 14.59 6.23
CA GLU A 190 5.78 13.80 7.39
C GLU A 190 6.38 12.39 7.29
N LEU A 191 7.25 12.05 8.24
CA LEU A 191 7.71 10.69 8.48
C LEU A 191 6.68 9.97 9.35
N LYS A 192 6.08 8.90 8.82
CA LYS A 192 5.19 7.99 9.55
C LYS A 192 5.84 6.63 9.68
N TYR A 193 5.94 6.14 10.91
CA TYR A 193 6.23 4.73 11.15
C TYR A 193 5.58 4.26 12.45
N ARG A 194 5.49 2.94 12.60
CA ARG A 194 5.05 2.31 13.84
C ARG A 194 6.24 1.64 14.49
N LYS A 195 6.40 1.87 15.79
CA LYS A 195 7.35 1.17 16.65
C LYS A 195 6.58 0.67 17.86
N ASP A 196 6.62 -0.64 18.10
CA ASP A 196 5.95 -1.30 19.24
C ASP A 196 4.45 -0.92 19.36
N GLY A 197 3.74 -0.91 18.22
CA GLY A 197 2.32 -0.53 18.15
C GLY A 197 2.04 0.98 18.25
N ARG A 198 3.01 1.79 18.68
CA ARG A 198 2.90 3.25 18.76
C ARG A 198 3.16 3.89 17.40
N LYS A 199 2.26 4.80 17.00
CA LYS A 199 2.43 5.60 15.78
C LYS A 199 3.34 6.78 16.11
N LEU A 200 4.54 6.81 15.52
CA LEU A 200 5.46 7.92 15.61
C LEU A 200 5.33 8.79 14.35
N ARG A 201 5.39 10.10 14.56
CA ARG A 201 5.29 11.11 13.51
C ARG A 201 6.35 12.18 13.72
N TYR A 202 7.19 12.37 12.72
CA TYR A 202 8.15 13.46 12.68
C TYR A 202 7.89 14.32 11.45
N PHE A 203 8.18 15.61 11.56
CA PHE A 203 8.02 16.56 10.48
C PHE A 203 9.39 17.12 10.12
N PHE A 204 9.62 17.35 8.83
CA PHE A 204 10.84 17.96 8.32
C PHE A 204 10.45 19.06 7.34
N HIS A 205 11.26 20.11 7.25
CA HIS A 205 11.25 20.94 6.04
C HIS A 205 11.63 20.07 4.83
N PRO A 206 11.10 20.34 3.62
CA PRO A 206 11.45 19.58 2.42
C PRO A 206 12.96 19.44 2.19
N GLU A 207 13.70 20.52 2.39
CA GLU A 207 15.17 20.62 2.26
C GLU A 207 15.93 19.95 3.41
N CYS A 208 15.30 19.80 4.58
CA CYS A 208 15.88 19.12 5.73
C CYS A 208 15.63 17.60 5.71
N CYS A 209 14.83 17.09 4.76
CA CYS A 209 14.50 15.68 4.73
C CYS A 209 15.69 14.85 4.21
N PRO A 210 16.13 13.79 4.93
CA PRO A 210 17.29 12.99 4.52
C PRO A 210 17.02 12.10 3.29
N VAL A 211 15.77 11.99 2.86
CA VAL A 211 15.36 11.16 1.73
C VAL A 211 14.40 11.91 0.83
N LYS A 212 14.39 11.55 -0.46
CA LYS A 212 13.36 12.04 -1.37
C LYS A 212 12.00 11.46 -0.95
N PRO A 213 11.00 12.29 -0.61
CA PRO A 213 9.69 11.79 -0.19
C PRO A 213 8.97 11.06 -1.34
N LEU A 214 8.08 10.12 -0.97
CA LEU A 214 7.20 9.43 -1.91
C LEU A 214 6.19 10.40 -2.55
N LYS A 215 5.39 9.90 -3.51
CA LYS A 215 4.37 10.64 -4.28
C LYS A 215 3.70 11.74 -3.45
N SER A 216 3.85 12.98 -3.92
CA SER A 216 3.31 14.18 -3.26
C SER A 216 1.79 14.18 -3.28
N GLN A 217 1.16 14.51 -2.15
CA GLN A 217 -0.26 14.92 -2.09
C GLN A 217 -0.42 16.44 -2.09
N LEU A 218 0.68 17.17 -2.28
CA LEU A 218 0.72 18.60 -2.24
C LEU A 218 0.46 19.18 -3.63
N ASP A 219 -0.69 19.83 -3.80
CA ASP A 219 -0.93 20.74 -4.92
C ASP A 219 -0.22 22.06 -4.62
N GLN A 220 0.65 22.49 -5.53
CA GLN A 220 1.33 23.77 -5.47
C GLN A 220 0.89 24.65 -6.63
N LEU A 221 0.88 25.96 -6.40
CA LEU A 221 0.60 26.96 -7.41
C LEU A 221 1.65 28.05 -7.30
N GLU A 222 2.28 28.38 -8.42
CA GLU A 222 3.15 29.55 -8.56
C GLU A 222 2.36 30.65 -9.28
N VAL A 223 2.33 31.86 -8.70
CA VAL A 223 1.61 33.00 -9.26
C VAL A 223 2.50 34.23 -9.34
N ALA A 224 2.18 35.14 -10.27
CA ALA A 224 2.79 36.46 -10.30
C ALA A 224 2.19 37.33 -9.18
N TRP A 225 3.05 37.95 -8.36
CA TRP A 225 2.63 38.71 -7.18
C TRP A 225 3.56 39.90 -6.96
N LYS A 226 3.01 41.13 -6.99
CA LYS A 226 3.75 42.40 -6.75
C LYS A 226 5.13 42.50 -7.43
N GLY A 227 5.21 42.13 -8.71
CA GLY A 227 6.46 42.19 -9.48
C GLY A 227 7.42 41.00 -9.27
N GLY A 228 7.06 40.04 -8.42
CA GLY A 228 7.80 38.79 -8.21
C GLY A 228 6.95 37.54 -8.45
N LYS A 229 7.44 36.42 -7.93
CA LYS A 229 6.76 35.13 -7.92
C LYS A 229 6.41 34.75 -6.49
N LEU A 230 5.20 34.26 -6.29
CA LEU A 230 4.73 33.74 -5.03
C LEU A 230 4.32 32.28 -5.21
N THR A 231 4.98 31.39 -4.49
CA THR A 231 4.68 29.95 -4.52
C THR A 231 3.93 29.58 -3.26
N GLY A 232 2.74 29.04 -3.45
CA GLY A 232 1.87 28.59 -2.37
C GLY A 232 1.35 27.18 -2.59
N ILE A 233 0.54 26.75 -1.64
CA ILE A 233 -0.13 25.46 -1.67
C ILE A 233 -1.63 25.65 -1.87
N LEU A 234 -2.28 24.64 -2.44
CA LEU A 234 -3.73 24.61 -2.58
C LEU A 234 -4.29 23.53 -1.65
N VAL A 235 -5.05 23.96 -0.65
CA VAL A 235 -5.72 23.04 0.29
C VAL A 235 -7.15 23.53 0.57
N PRO A 236 -8.06 22.64 1.01
CA PRO A 236 -9.39 23.05 1.44
C PRO A 236 -9.31 24.03 2.61
N CYS A 237 -10.12 25.08 2.56
CA CYS A 237 -10.26 26.07 3.63
C CYS A 237 -10.74 25.38 4.91
N GLN A 238 -10.05 25.58 6.05
CA GLN A 238 -10.44 24.94 7.31
C GLN A 238 -11.52 25.72 8.07
N GLU A 239 -11.51 27.02 7.90
CA GLU A 239 -12.41 27.99 8.52
C GLU A 239 -12.65 29.14 7.54
N GLN A 240 -13.71 29.92 7.74
CA GLN A 240 -14.02 31.04 6.85
C GLN A 240 -12.89 32.08 6.94
N VAL A 241 -12.29 32.42 5.80
CA VAL A 241 -11.26 33.47 5.69
C VAL A 241 -11.65 34.46 4.62
N HIS A 242 -11.02 35.64 4.60
CA HIS A 242 -11.25 36.63 3.53
C HIS A 242 -10.11 36.58 2.52
N CYS A 243 -10.45 36.54 1.24
CA CYS A 243 -9.46 36.54 0.18
C CYS A 243 -8.67 37.86 0.16
N THR A 244 -7.34 37.80 0.26
CA THR A 244 -6.46 38.97 0.29
C THR A 244 -6.56 39.83 -0.99
N VAL A 245 -6.98 39.25 -2.11
CA VAL A 245 -7.05 39.95 -3.41
C VAL A 245 -8.39 40.66 -3.63
N CYS A 246 -9.52 39.98 -3.38
CA CYS A 246 -10.85 40.52 -3.70
C CYS A 246 -11.67 40.90 -2.47
N GLY A 247 -11.20 40.62 -1.26
CA GLY A 247 -11.89 40.89 0.00
C GLY A 247 -13.12 40.03 0.28
N ARG A 248 -13.53 39.15 -0.65
CA ARG A 248 -14.69 38.26 -0.45
C ARG A 248 -14.35 37.07 0.47
N PRO A 249 -15.32 36.53 1.23
CA PRO A 249 -15.10 35.34 2.03
C PRO A 249 -14.79 34.12 1.16
N VAL A 250 -14.01 33.20 1.71
CA VAL A 250 -13.74 31.86 1.21
C VAL A 250 -14.28 30.89 2.25
N GLU A 251 -15.24 30.05 1.85
CA GLU A 251 -16.00 29.21 2.77
C GLU A 251 -15.22 27.93 3.15
N PRO A 252 -15.47 27.36 4.34
CA PRO A 252 -14.89 26.08 4.73
C PRO A 252 -15.12 24.98 3.68
N GLY A 253 -14.05 24.26 3.33
CA GLY A 253 -14.07 23.21 2.31
C GLY A 253 -13.76 23.68 0.88
N GLU A 254 -13.84 24.99 0.59
CA GLU A 254 -13.45 25.52 -0.71
C GLU A 254 -11.94 25.39 -0.94
N LYS A 255 -11.52 25.19 -2.20
CA LYS A 255 -10.08 25.11 -2.54
C LYS A 255 -9.47 26.50 -2.39
N THR A 256 -8.50 26.64 -1.49
CA THR A 256 -7.90 27.93 -1.12
C THR A 256 -6.40 27.91 -1.36
N PHE A 257 -5.88 29.01 -1.91
CA PHE A 257 -4.45 29.26 -2.02
C PHE A 257 -3.92 29.84 -0.71
N TYR A 258 -2.82 29.28 -0.21
CA TYR A 258 -2.09 29.79 0.95
C TYR A 258 -0.62 29.93 0.60
N ALA A 259 -0.04 31.09 0.86
CA ALA A 259 1.37 31.38 0.65
C ALA A 259 1.89 32.38 1.68
N TYR A 260 3.21 32.45 1.82
CA TYR A 260 3.86 33.44 2.65
C TYR A 260 4.51 34.50 1.78
N GLU A 261 4.10 35.76 1.97
CA GLU A 261 4.82 36.93 1.50
C GLU A 261 5.71 37.40 2.67
N GLU A 262 7.01 37.19 2.55
CA GLU A 262 7.96 37.35 3.66
C GLU A 262 7.52 36.47 4.85
N ASP A 263 7.02 37.06 5.93
CA ASP A 263 6.50 36.36 7.11
C ASP A 263 4.97 36.44 7.27
N HIS A 264 4.27 37.00 6.28
CA HIS A 264 2.83 37.20 6.32
C HIS A 264 2.10 36.16 5.48
N LEU A 265 1.17 35.43 6.10
CA LEU A 265 0.31 34.48 5.41
C LEU A 265 -0.72 35.26 4.57
N VAL A 266 -0.66 35.09 3.26
CA VAL A 266 -1.70 35.53 2.33
C VAL A 266 -2.54 34.33 1.90
N CYS A 267 -3.85 34.54 1.77
CA CYS A 267 -4.75 33.47 1.37
C CYS A 267 -5.93 33.94 0.53
N GLY A 268 -6.54 33.02 -0.21
CA GLY A 268 -7.78 33.32 -0.92
C GLY A 268 -8.08 32.42 -2.10
N HIS A 269 -9.02 32.86 -2.94
CA HIS A 269 -9.45 32.10 -4.12
C HIS A 269 -8.29 31.86 -5.08
N PRO A 270 -8.03 30.62 -5.52
CA PRO A 270 -6.97 30.31 -6.47
C PRO A 270 -7.10 31.12 -7.77
N SER A 271 -8.33 31.36 -8.23
CA SER A 271 -8.61 32.15 -9.42
C SER A 271 -8.24 33.64 -9.27
N CYS A 272 -8.30 34.21 -8.07
CA CYS A 272 -7.88 35.58 -7.83
C CYS A 272 -6.36 35.72 -7.93
N PHE A 273 -5.62 34.78 -7.35
CA PHE A 273 -4.15 34.75 -7.44
C PHE A 273 -3.65 34.34 -8.83
N ALA A 274 -4.38 33.52 -9.58
CA ALA A 274 -4.02 33.21 -10.97
C ALA A 274 -4.22 34.41 -11.93
N LYS A 275 -5.09 35.36 -11.56
CA LYS A 275 -5.44 36.54 -12.37
C LYS A 275 -4.55 37.76 -12.15
N THR A 276 -3.65 37.77 -11.17
CA THR A 276 -2.69 38.87 -10.93
C THR A 276 -1.57 38.95 -11.99
N ARG A 277 -1.90 38.64 -13.25
CA ARG A 277 -1.07 38.93 -14.42
C ARG A 277 -0.87 40.44 -14.51
N SER A 278 0.37 40.88 -14.27
CA SER A 278 1.00 42.06 -14.86
C SER A 278 0.02 43.18 -15.27
N GLY A 279 -0.64 43.77 -14.27
CA GLY A 279 -1.26 45.08 -14.41
C GLY A 279 -0.16 46.13 -14.46
N SER A 280 0.29 46.40 -15.69
CA SER A 280 0.94 47.64 -16.08
C SER A 280 0.24 48.85 -15.48
N GLY A 281 1.05 49.84 -15.08
CA GLY A 281 0.60 51.02 -14.36
C GLY A 281 -0.55 51.78 -15.02
N ILE A 282 -1.27 52.49 -14.16
CA ILE A 282 -2.08 53.62 -14.54
C ILE A 282 -1.62 54.76 -13.63
N CYS A 283 -1.27 55.86 -14.30
CA CYS A 283 -0.78 57.12 -13.76
C CYS A 283 -1.81 57.79 -12.83
#